data_AF-A0A971U8T0-F1
#
_entry.id   AF-A0A971U8T0-F1
#
_cell.length_a   1.000
_cell.length_b   1.000
_cell.length_c   1.000
_cell.angle_alpha   90.00
_cell.angle_beta   90.00
_cell.angle_gamma   90.00
#
_symmetry.space_group_name_H-M   'P 1'
#
loop_
_entity.id
_entity.type
_entity.pdbx_description
1 polymer ?
#
loop_
_entity_poly.entity_id
_entity_poly.type
_entity_poly.pdbx_seq_one_letter_code
_entity_poly.pdbx_strand_id
1 'polypeptide(L)'
;MTEIIFDEQEDWDKRILCSDGACIGVIGPDGKCKECGKPYEGVLPEGHGQPTQQPAAEEEAVAAVPEAEDEDWDKRILCSDGACIGVIGPDGKCKECGKPPA
;
A
#
# COMPACT_ATOMS: atom_id res chain seq x y z
N MET A 1 -0.42 -22.61 -11.14
CA MET A 1 -0.53 -22.29 -9.70
C MET A 1 0.65 -21.40 -9.40
N THR A 2 0.40 -20.11 -9.22
CA THR A 2 1.44 -19.17 -8.81
C THR A 2 1.91 -19.62 -7.43
N GLU A 3 3.09 -20.23 -7.37
CA GLU A 3 3.74 -20.55 -6.11
C GLU A 3 4.00 -19.22 -5.42
N ILE A 4 3.26 -18.98 -4.33
CA ILE A 4 3.47 -17.83 -3.48
C ILE A 4 4.83 -18.07 -2.83
N ILE A 5 5.84 -17.29 -3.25
CA ILE A 5 7.16 -17.30 -2.61
C ILE A 5 6.96 -16.71 -1.23
N PHE A 6 6.63 -17.55 -0.25
CA PHE A 6 6.74 -17.22 1.16
C PHE A 6 8.23 -17.25 1.45
N ASP A 7 8.90 -16.11 1.33
CA ASP A 7 10.21 -15.96 1.93
C ASP A 7 10.00 -16.08 3.44
N GLU A 8 10.24 -17.27 4.01
CA GLU A 8 10.09 -17.54 5.45
C GLU A 8 10.97 -16.62 6.32
N GLN A 9 11.87 -15.84 5.72
CA GLN A 9 12.68 -14.82 6.39
C GLN A 9 12.06 -13.42 6.36
N GLU A 10 10.88 -13.26 5.78
CA GLU A 10 10.21 -11.97 5.80
C GLU A 10 9.72 -11.73 7.23
N ASP A 11 10.47 -10.90 7.95
CA ASP A 11 10.34 -10.58 9.38
C ASP A 11 9.07 -9.76 9.70
N TRP A 12 7.91 -10.21 9.23
CA TRP A 12 6.61 -9.57 9.44
C TRP A 12 6.31 -9.44 10.94
N ASP A 13 6.66 -10.45 11.74
CA ASP A 13 6.50 -10.44 13.20
C ASP A 13 7.37 -9.41 13.93
N LYS A 14 8.45 -8.91 13.28
CA LYS A 14 9.31 -7.87 13.87
C LYS A 14 8.83 -6.45 13.56
N ARG A 15 7.83 -6.28 12.68
CA ARG A 15 7.29 -4.96 12.32
C ARG A 15 6.22 -4.54 13.32
N ILE A 16 6.37 -3.36 13.88
CA ILE A 16 5.39 -2.77 14.81
C ILE A 16 4.66 -1.62 14.13
N LEU A 17 3.34 -1.64 14.18
CA LEU A 17 2.49 -0.57 13.67
C LEU A 17 2.47 0.64 14.61
N CYS A 18 2.25 1.82 14.04
CA CYS A 18 2.10 3.06 14.79
C CYS A 18 0.91 3.00 15.76
N SER A 19 1.10 3.52 16.98
CA SER A 19 0.07 3.57 18.03
C SER A 19 -1.10 4.52 17.72
N ASP A 20 -0.97 5.38 16.70
CA ASP A 20 -1.91 6.46 16.41
C ASP A 20 -3.25 5.97 15.80
N GLY A 21 -3.35 4.69 15.41
CA GLY A 21 -4.59 4.04 14.92
C GLY A 21 -5.10 4.53 13.56
N ALA A 22 -4.89 5.81 13.22
CA ALA A 22 -5.13 6.40 11.91
C ALA A 22 -3.88 6.36 11.02
N CYS A 23 -2.69 6.28 11.63
CA CYS A 23 -1.43 6.19 10.90
C CYS A 23 -1.14 4.74 10.48
N ILE A 24 -0.93 4.52 9.19
CA ILE A 24 -0.56 3.21 8.61
C ILE A 24 0.94 2.87 8.73
N GLY A 25 1.72 3.75 9.38
CA GLY A 25 3.17 3.63 9.42
C GLY A 25 3.67 2.54 10.38
N VAL A 26 4.92 2.13 10.17
CA VAL A 26 5.66 1.23 11.08
C VAL A 26 6.68 2.01 11.92
N ILE A 27 6.99 1.47 13.09
CA ILE A 27 8.01 2.02 13.98
C ILE A 27 9.40 1.71 13.44
N GLY A 28 10.27 2.71 13.44
CA GLY A 28 11.68 2.56 13.09
C GLY A 28 12.54 2.07 14.26
N PRO A 29 13.83 1.78 14.02
CA PRO A 29 14.79 1.45 15.07
C PRO A 29 15.02 2.60 16.07
N ASP A 30 14.69 3.83 15.68
CA ASP A 30 14.73 5.03 16.50
C ASP A 30 13.52 5.17 17.45
N GLY A 31 12.59 4.21 17.40
CA GLY A 31 11.40 4.20 18.23
C GLY A 31 10.37 5.26 17.85
N LYS A 32 10.42 5.77 16.61
CA LYS A 32 9.41 6.69 16.06
C LYS A 32 8.74 6.08 14.84
N CYS A 33 7.51 6.51 14.57
CA CYS A 33 6.83 6.13 13.35
C CYS A 33 7.51 6.76 12.12
N LYS A 34 7.74 5.97 11.08
CA LYS A 34 8.36 6.45 9.83
C LYS A 34 7.51 7.44 9.04
N GLU A 35 6.18 7.38 9.18
CA GLU A 35 5.25 8.24 8.44
C GLU A 35 4.95 9.54 9.18
N CYS A 36 4.56 9.43 10.46
CA CYS A 36 4.11 10.60 11.23
C CYS A 36 5.16 11.16 12.20
N GLY A 37 6.29 10.47 12.39
CA GLY A 37 7.38 10.89 13.28
C GLY A 37 7.06 10.84 14.78
N LYS A 38 5.85 10.44 15.16
CA LYS A 38 5.44 10.34 16.57
C LYS A 38 6.27 9.26 17.29
N PRO A 39 6.69 9.50 18.54
CA PRO A 39 7.34 8.48 19.34
C PRO A 39 6.38 7.33 19.62
N TYR A 40 6.90 6.11 19.61
CA TYR A 40 6.15 4.94 20.02
C TYR A 40 6.11 4.86 21.55
N GLU A 41 4.91 4.73 22.13
CA GLU A 41 4.71 4.70 23.58
C GLU A 41 4.77 3.28 24.17
N GLY A 42 4.87 2.24 23.31
CA GLY A 42 4.92 0.84 23.72
C GLY A 42 6.34 0.31 23.95
N VAL A 43 6.43 -0.93 24.43
CA VAL A 43 7.70 -1.66 24.56
C VAL A 43 8.09 -2.24 23.19
N LEU A 44 9.29 -1.91 22.72
CA LEU A 44 9.87 -2.52 21.51
C LEU A 44 10.56 -3.83 21.88
N PRO A 45 10.33 -4.93 21.14
CA PRO A 45 11.03 -6.19 21.35
C PRO A 45 12.50 -6.07 20.98
N GLU A 46 13.33 -6.91 21.59
CA GLU A 46 14.76 -6.99 21.28
C GLU A 46 14.99 -7.31 19.80
N GLY A 47 15.80 -6.51 19.12
CA GLY A 47 16.07 -6.64 17.68
C GLY A 47 15.10 -5.90 16.76
N HIS A 48 14.12 -5.16 17.30
CA HIS A 48 13.23 -4.32 16.48
C HIS A 48 14.00 -3.28 15.66
N GLY A 49 13.73 -3.22 14.36
CA GLY A 49 14.34 -2.25 13.44
C GLY A 49 15.80 -2.56 13.06
N GLN A 50 16.34 -3.72 13.44
CA GLN A 50 17.60 -4.17 12.87
C GLN A 50 17.39 -4.48 11.38
N PRO A 51 18.21 -3.90 10.48
CA PRO A 51 18.15 -4.26 9.08
C PRO A 51 18.63 -5.70 8.92
N THR A 52 17.70 -6.62 8.69
CA THR A 52 18.04 -7.93 8.13
C THR A 52 18.70 -7.61 6.78
N GLN A 53 19.99 -7.90 6.65
CA GLN A 53 20.71 -7.78 5.39
C GLN A 53 20.17 -8.85 4.45
N GLN A 54 19.00 -8.58 3.86
CA GLN A 54 18.56 -9.30 2.69
C GLN A 54 19.63 -9.03 1.63
N PRO A 55 20.23 -10.06 1.01
CA PRO A 55 21.00 -9.84 -0.19
C PRO A 55 20.08 -9.07 -1.13
N ALA A 56 20.48 -7.87 -1.53
CA ALA A 56 19.82 -7.19 -2.63
C ALA A 56 19.85 -8.19 -3.78
N ALA A 57 18.67 -8.76 -4.09
CA ALA A 57 18.52 -9.54 -5.29
C ALA A 57 19.03 -8.63 -6.41
N GLU A 58 20.10 -9.09 -7.04
CA GLU A 58 20.70 -8.49 -8.22
C GLU A 58 19.55 -8.07 -9.14
N GLU A 59 19.56 -6.81 -9.58
CA GLU A 59 18.59 -6.26 -10.53
C GLU A 59 18.58 -7.11 -11.79
N GLU A 60 17.82 -8.20 -11.79
CA GLU A 60 17.50 -8.95 -12.98
C GLU A 60 16.54 -8.06 -13.76
N ALA A 61 17.08 -7.52 -14.85
CA ALA A 61 16.42 -6.59 -15.75
C ALA A 61 14.97 -7.00 -15.98
N VAL A 62 14.07 -6.16 -15.49
CA VAL A 62 12.63 -6.24 -15.73
C VAL A 62 12.44 -6.34 -17.24
N ALA A 63 12.10 -7.54 -17.72
CA ALA A 63 11.66 -7.73 -19.08
C ALA A 63 10.53 -6.74 -19.31
N ALA A 64 10.70 -5.87 -20.32
CA ALA A 64 9.73 -4.85 -20.68
C ALA A 64 8.33 -5.50 -20.78
N VAL A 65 7.50 -5.21 -19.78
CA VAL A 65 6.07 -5.44 -19.88
C VAL A 65 5.60 -4.65 -21.11
N PRO A 66 4.84 -5.24 -22.04
CA PRO A 66 4.22 -4.43 -23.08
C PRO A 66 3.45 -3.32 -22.38
N GLU A 67 3.66 -2.07 -22.81
CA GLU A 67 2.88 -0.90 -22.40
C GLU A 67 1.40 -1.24 -22.61
N ALA A 68 0.76 -1.77 -21.57
CA ALA A 68 -0.66 -1.96 -21.54
C ALA A 68 -1.24 -0.59 -21.23
N GLU A 69 -1.27 0.25 -22.26
CA GLU A 69 -2.08 1.46 -22.43
C GLU A 69 -2.65 1.95 -21.10
N ASP A 70 -1.80 2.59 -20.28
CA ASP A 70 -2.15 3.18 -18.97
C ASP A 70 -3.22 4.28 -19.07
N GLU A 71 -3.70 4.58 -20.27
CA GLU A 71 -4.66 5.63 -20.57
C GLU A 71 -6.04 5.44 -19.92
N ASP A 72 -6.35 4.27 -19.36
CA ASP A 72 -7.64 4.01 -18.69
C ASP A 72 -7.68 4.50 -17.23
N TRP A 73 -6.54 4.79 -16.58
CA TRP A 73 -6.55 5.31 -15.20
C TRP A 73 -6.94 6.79 -15.16
N ASP A 74 -6.38 7.62 -16.05
CA ASP A 74 -6.68 9.07 -16.10
C ASP A 74 -8.08 9.41 -16.64
N LYS A 75 -8.68 8.51 -17.44
CA LYS A 75 -10.01 8.71 -18.03
C LYS A 75 -11.15 8.36 -17.06
N ARG A 76 -10.86 7.76 -15.89
CA ARG A 76 -11.87 7.36 -14.90
C ARG A 76 -12.34 8.55 -14.07
N ILE A 77 -13.63 8.81 -14.13
CA ILE A 77 -14.29 9.85 -13.33
C ILE A 77 -14.97 9.18 -12.13
N LEU A 78 -14.63 9.59 -10.91
CA LEU A 78 -15.29 9.12 -9.69
C LEU A 78 -16.73 9.67 -9.60
N CYS A 79 -17.61 8.91 -8.95
CA CYS A 79 -18.96 9.38 -8.66
C CYS A 79 -18.92 10.68 -7.83
N SER A 80 -19.82 11.61 -8.13
CA SER A 80 -19.95 12.87 -7.37
C SER A 80 -20.55 12.68 -5.99
N ASP A 81 -21.12 11.50 -5.71
CA ASP A 81 -21.62 11.14 -4.40
C ASP A 81 -20.45 10.67 -3.53
N GLY A 82 -20.07 11.48 -2.53
CA GLY A 82 -18.92 11.20 -1.64
C GLY A 82 -19.07 9.96 -0.77
N ALA A 83 -20.25 9.33 -0.73
CA ALA A 83 -20.46 8.03 -0.09
C ALA A 83 -20.37 6.85 -1.08
N CYS A 84 -20.29 7.11 -2.39
CA CYS A 84 -20.24 6.10 -3.43
C CYS A 84 -18.80 5.88 -3.93
N ILE A 85 -18.33 4.64 -3.89
CA ILE A 85 -16.99 4.27 -4.40
C ILE A 85 -16.93 4.06 -5.92
N GLY A 86 -18.06 4.25 -6.62
CA GLY A 86 -18.19 3.91 -8.04
C GLY A 86 -17.56 4.93 -9.00
N VAL A 87 -17.37 4.52 -10.24
CA VAL A 87 -16.94 5.37 -11.37
C VAL A 87 -18.08 5.63 -12.35
N ILE A 88 -18.00 6.72 -13.10
CA ILE A 88 -18.94 7.07 -14.16
C ILE A 88 -18.65 6.19 -15.38
N GLY A 89 -19.68 5.49 -15.85
CA GLY A 89 -19.64 4.70 -17.07
C GLY A 89 -19.84 5.56 -18.33
N PRO A 90 -19.64 4.96 -19.52
CA PRO A 90 -19.82 5.64 -20.81
C PRO A 90 -21.25 6.18 -21.00
N ASP A 91 -22.23 5.60 -20.30
CA ASP A 91 -23.64 6.03 -20.30
C ASP A 91 -23.89 7.33 -19.51
N GLY A 92 -22.83 7.96 -18.95
CA GLY A 92 -22.94 9.17 -18.15
C GLY A 92 -23.64 8.93 -16.81
N LYS A 93 -23.54 7.72 -16.25
CA LYS A 93 -24.10 7.35 -14.94
C LYS A 93 -23.08 6.55 -14.15
N CYS A 94 -23.14 6.66 -12.82
CA CYS A 94 -22.33 5.83 -11.94
C CYS A 94 -22.72 4.35 -12.09
N LYS A 95 -21.72 3.47 -12.23
CA LYS A 95 -21.94 2.02 -12.38
C LYS A 95 -22.52 1.34 -11.13
N GLU A 96 -22.32 1.91 -9.95
CA GLU A 96 -22.78 1.35 -8.67
C GLU A 96 -24.16 1.88 -8.28
N CYS A 97 -24.31 3.21 -8.24
CA CYS A 97 -25.53 3.85 -7.72
C CYS A 97 -26.48 4.38 -8.81
N GLY A 98 -26.09 4.34 -10.09
CA GLY A 98 -26.91 4.78 -11.23
C GLY A 98 -27.15 6.29 -11.34
N LYS A 99 -26.59 7.08 -10.42
CA LYS A 99 -26.74 8.53 -10.35
C LYS A 99 -25.92 9.22 -11.47
N PRO A 100 -26.41 10.32 -12.06
CA PRO A 100 -25.61 11.09 -13.00
C PRO A 100 -24.39 11.72 -12.28
N PRO A 101 -23.27 11.96 -12.98
CA PRO A 101 -22.28 12.92 -12.53
C PRO A 101 -22.96 14.28 -12.44
N ALA A 102 -22.78 14.98 -11.32
CA ALA A 102 -23.48 16.21 -10.94
C ALA A 102 -23.78 17.22 -12.08
#